data_AF-A0A920B8T1-F1
#
_entry.id   AF-A0A920B8T1-F1
#
_cell.length_a   1.000
_cell.length_b   1.000
_cell.length_c   1.000
_cell.angle_alpha   90.00
_cell.angle_beta   90.00
_cell.angle_gamma   90.00
#
_symmetry.space_group_name_H-M   'P 1'
#
loop_
_entity.id
_entity.type
_entity.pdbx_description
1 polymer ?
#
loop_
_entity_poly.entity_id
_entity_poly.type
_entity_poly.pdbx_seq_one_letter_code
_entity_poly.pdbx_strand_id
1 'polypeptide(L)'
;MPVSALDGTGIDELLELISIQSDLLELKANNKVPANGFVLESYLDKGRGVVATLIPKEGEIKRGDFIICGTNSGKVRAVIDDIGIQVKNSGPSLPIEILGLDGVPDAGLPFHIVKNDKVAKEVIRNRLDAIKEEESFRSHTVGLDFINSEVLLGKIKELPVIVKADTQGSLDALISALNNFESDKCKSKIVHSAVGSINESDHMLAESTGSIILGFSTIVENDVKKLLEKSGVRCETYEIIYEILDRIKELLEGLLDPILEERIVGHAEIKEVFNLTKKGKIAGCYVQDGKAIRGYKFRVMRDNEAISEGPLDSLKRFKDDVKEVASGFECGIGVDDSLDIKQGDILEIFTHDKIAQTI
;
A
#
# COMPACT_ATOMS: atom_id res chain seq x y z
N MET A 1 10.17 -33.91 18.97
CA MET A 1 9.60 -35.07 18.26
C MET A 1 9.27 -34.64 16.84
N PRO A 2 9.59 -35.45 15.82
CA PRO A 2 9.11 -35.17 14.46
C PRO A 2 7.61 -35.47 14.39
N VAL A 3 6.85 -34.57 13.75
CA VAL A 3 5.41 -34.74 13.48
C VAL A 3 5.17 -34.49 11.99
N SER A 4 4.21 -35.19 11.40
CA SER A 4 3.70 -34.91 10.05
C SER A 4 2.22 -34.56 10.17
N ALA A 5 1.89 -33.28 9.98
CA ALA A 5 0.50 -32.82 9.97
C ALA A 5 -0.27 -33.31 8.72
N LEU A 6 0.45 -33.62 7.64
CA LEU A 6 -0.16 -34.13 6.40
C LEU A 6 -0.52 -35.61 6.53
N ASP A 7 0.39 -36.42 7.09
CA ASP A 7 0.19 -37.86 7.24
C ASP A 7 -0.49 -38.24 8.56
N GLY A 8 -0.63 -37.29 9.49
CA GLY A 8 -1.16 -37.53 10.85
C GLY A 8 -0.21 -38.28 11.78
N THR A 9 1.04 -38.53 11.35
CA THR A 9 2.04 -39.24 12.15
C THR A 9 2.54 -38.36 13.31
N GLY A 10 2.58 -38.90 14.53
CA GLY A 10 3.18 -38.22 15.68
C GLY A 10 2.23 -37.35 16.52
N ILE A 11 0.93 -37.29 16.16
CA ILE A 11 -0.05 -36.39 16.79
C ILE A 11 -0.45 -36.86 18.18
N ASP A 12 -0.66 -38.17 18.37
CA ASP A 12 -1.04 -38.72 19.68
C ASP A 12 0.07 -38.50 20.71
N GLU A 13 1.34 -38.72 20.34
CA GLU A 13 2.45 -38.47 21.24
C GLU A 13 2.65 -36.97 21.52
N LEU A 14 2.35 -36.09 20.54
CA LEU A 14 2.36 -34.64 20.76
C LEU A 14 1.30 -34.23 21.80
N LEU A 15 0.07 -34.77 21.69
CA LEU A 15 -1.01 -34.50 22.65
C LEU A 15 -0.68 -35.01 24.05
N GLU A 16 -0.08 -36.19 24.15
CA GLU A 16 0.40 -36.74 25.42
C GLU A 16 1.48 -35.83 26.04
N LEU A 17 2.45 -35.38 25.24
CA LEU A 17 3.50 -34.48 25.72
C LEU A 17 2.95 -33.13 26.21
N ILE A 18 1.99 -32.54 25.48
CA ILE A 18 1.32 -31.29 25.90
C ILE A 18 0.60 -31.49 27.24
N SER A 19 -0.05 -32.65 27.42
CA SER A 19 -0.75 -32.99 28.67
C SER A 19 0.24 -33.15 29.83
N ILE A 20 1.32 -33.91 29.64
CA ILE A 20 2.38 -34.09 30.64
C ILE A 20 3.00 -32.73 31.02
N GLN A 21 3.26 -31.87 30.04
CA GLN A 21 3.82 -30.55 30.29
C GLN A 21 2.84 -29.66 31.09
N SER A 22 1.54 -29.74 30.79
CA SER A 22 0.50 -28.97 31.50
C SER A 22 0.37 -29.41 32.95
N ASP A 23 0.44 -30.73 33.21
CA ASP A 23 0.43 -31.30 34.55
C ASP A 23 1.67 -30.87 35.35
N LEU A 24 2.85 -30.87 34.73
CA LEU A 24 4.10 -30.44 35.35
C LEU A 24 4.08 -28.96 35.77
N LEU A 25 3.41 -28.11 34.98
CA LEU A 25 3.28 -26.67 35.24
C LEU A 25 2.23 -26.34 36.31
N GLU A 26 1.43 -27.32 36.74
CA GLU A 26 0.34 -27.16 37.70
C GLU A 26 -0.59 -25.95 37.41
N LEU A 27 -1.00 -25.79 36.14
CA LEU A 27 -1.81 -24.66 35.71
C LEU A 27 -3.15 -24.62 36.49
N LYS A 28 -3.42 -23.50 37.16
CA LYS A 28 -4.60 -23.29 38.01
C LYS A 28 -5.33 -22.01 37.60
N ALA A 29 -6.66 -22.05 37.61
CA ALA A 29 -7.52 -20.89 37.39
C ALA A 29 -8.70 -20.90 38.36
N ASN A 30 -9.05 -19.73 38.90
CA ASN A 30 -10.19 -19.59 39.80
C ASN A 30 -11.45 -19.22 39.01
N ASN A 31 -12.47 -20.07 39.02
CA ASN A 31 -13.73 -19.84 38.31
C ASN A 31 -14.80 -19.09 39.12
N LYS A 32 -14.53 -18.72 40.38
CA LYS A 32 -15.52 -18.10 41.29
C LYS A 32 -15.41 -16.58 41.39
N VAL A 33 -14.54 -15.98 40.60
CA VAL A 33 -14.29 -14.53 40.56
C VAL A 33 -14.84 -13.93 39.27
N PRO A 34 -15.05 -12.60 39.21
CA PRO A 34 -15.37 -11.93 37.95
C PRO A 34 -14.29 -12.20 36.90
N ALA A 35 -14.70 -12.44 35.66
CA ALA A 35 -13.76 -12.81 34.62
C ALA A 35 -12.75 -11.70 34.29
N ASN A 36 -11.52 -12.12 34.03
CA ASN A 36 -10.48 -11.32 33.40
C ASN A 36 -9.80 -12.16 32.32
N GLY A 37 -9.17 -11.50 31.35
CA GLY A 37 -8.50 -12.19 30.26
C GLY A 37 -8.12 -11.23 29.15
N PHE A 38 -8.04 -11.74 27.93
CA PHE A 38 -7.59 -10.97 26.77
C PHE A 38 -8.57 -11.06 25.62
N VAL A 39 -8.64 -9.98 24.83
CA VAL A 39 -9.31 -9.96 23.53
C VAL A 39 -8.43 -10.73 22.54
N LEU A 40 -8.98 -11.73 21.87
CA LEU A 40 -8.31 -12.44 20.79
C LEU A 40 -8.54 -11.73 19.46
N GLU A 41 -9.80 -11.41 19.16
CA GLU A 41 -10.19 -10.76 17.92
C GLU A 41 -11.49 -9.99 18.13
N SER A 42 -11.74 -8.98 17.30
CA SER A 42 -12.95 -8.18 17.34
C SER A 42 -13.34 -7.71 15.94
N TYR A 43 -14.65 -7.58 15.73
CA TYR A 43 -15.21 -7.17 14.45
C TYR A 43 -16.58 -6.51 14.62
N LEU A 44 -17.03 -5.83 13.56
CA LEU A 44 -18.34 -5.20 13.51
C LEU A 44 -19.26 -6.01 12.60
N ASP A 45 -20.31 -6.60 13.19
CA ASP A 45 -21.31 -7.37 12.45
C ASP A 45 -22.59 -6.55 12.19
N LYS A 46 -23.13 -6.70 10.97
CA LYS A 46 -24.39 -6.05 10.57
C LYS A 46 -25.58 -6.70 11.26
N GLY A 47 -26.07 -6.03 12.29
CA GLY A 47 -27.28 -6.40 13.02
C GLY A 47 -26.99 -6.93 14.42
N ARG A 48 -25.85 -7.59 14.63
CA ARG A 48 -25.40 -7.99 15.98
C ARG A 48 -24.64 -6.85 16.67
N GLY A 49 -24.04 -5.93 15.91
CA GLY A 49 -23.22 -4.83 16.42
C GLY A 49 -21.79 -5.30 16.66
N VAL A 50 -21.11 -4.71 17.65
CA VAL A 50 -19.74 -5.11 17.97
C VAL A 50 -19.70 -6.52 18.55
N VAL A 51 -18.82 -7.32 17.97
CA VAL A 51 -18.50 -8.68 18.36
C VAL A 51 -17.04 -8.75 18.80
N ALA A 52 -16.77 -9.44 19.90
CA ALA A 52 -15.41 -9.67 20.36
C ALA A 52 -15.24 -11.11 20.84
N THR A 53 -14.20 -11.77 20.33
CA THR A 53 -13.74 -13.07 20.78
C THR A 53 -12.75 -12.85 21.92
N LEU A 54 -13.04 -13.40 23.09
CA LEU A 54 -12.28 -13.24 24.31
C LEU A 54 -11.78 -14.60 24.80
N ILE A 55 -10.62 -14.62 25.42
CA ILE A 55 -10.15 -15.77 26.20
C ILE A 55 -10.10 -15.40 27.69
N PRO A 56 -11.02 -15.91 28.52
CA PRO A 56 -10.95 -15.72 29.95
C PRO A 56 -9.75 -16.48 30.53
N LYS A 57 -8.89 -15.78 31.25
CA LYS A 57 -7.76 -16.36 31.98
C LYS A 57 -8.20 -16.83 33.37
N GLU A 58 -9.03 -16.04 34.02
CA GLU A 58 -9.63 -16.35 35.32
C GLU A 58 -11.09 -15.94 35.32
N GLY A 59 -11.84 -16.49 36.27
CA GLY A 59 -13.21 -16.14 36.57
C GLY A 59 -14.22 -16.70 35.58
N GLU A 60 -15.46 -16.25 35.76
CA GLU A 60 -16.59 -16.65 34.95
C GLU A 60 -17.31 -15.41 34.43
N ILE A 61 -17.67 -15.44 33.14
CA ILE A 61 -18.39 -14.37 32.45
C ILE A 61 -19.80 -14.82 32.13
N LYS A 62 -20.78 -13.94 32.33
CA LYS A 62 -22.20 -14.24 32.20
C LYS A 62 -22.91 -13.19 31.36
N ARG A 63 -24.03 -13.62 30.77
CA ARG A 63 -24.96 -12.68 30.15
C ARG A 63 -25.45 -11.68 31.19
N GLY A 64 -25.32 -10.39 30.86
CA GLY A 64 -25.74 -9.28 31.70
C GLY A 64 -24.61 -8.63 32.51
N ASP A 65 -23.42 -9.23 32.51
CA ASP A 65 -22.23 -8.63 33.12
C ASP A 65 -21.83 -7.34 32.40
N PHE A 66 -21.22 -6.43 33.15
CA PHE A 66 -20.60 -5.24 32.58
C PHE A 66 -19.12 -5.53 32.36
N ILE A 67 -18.63 -5.22 31.16
CA ILE A 67 -17.27 -5.50 30.73
C ILE A 67 -16.58 -4.20 30.31
N ILE A 68 -15.28 -4.14 30.56
CA ILE A 68 -14.38 -3.10 30.06
C ILE A 68 -13.28 -3.78 29.26
N CYS A 69 -13.03 -3.31 28.04
CA CYS A 69 -11.93 -3.73 27.17
C CYS A 69 -11.20 -2.46 26.72
N GLY A 70 -10.01 -2.18 27.26
CA GLY A 70 -9.31 -0.92 26.95
C GLY A 70 -10.15 0.33 27.27
N THR A 71 -10.47 1.13 26.27
CA THR A 71 -11.33 2.33 26.37
C THR A 71 -12.79 2.06 26.04
N ASN A 72 -13.13 0.82 25.66
CA ASN A 72 -14.50 0.39 25.35
C ASN A 72 -15.17 -0.27 26.55
N SER A 73 -16.47 -0.11 26.65
CA SER A 73 -17.30 -0.80 27.64
C SER A 73 -18.59 -1.34 27.05
N GLY A 74 -19.24 -2.20 27.81
CA GLY A 74 -20.55 -2.66 27.40
C GLY A 74 -21.21 -3.54 28.43
N LYS A 75 -22.46 -3.89 28.12
CA LYS A 75 -23.18 -4.93 28.83
C LYS A 75 -23.24 -6.16 27.94
N VAL A 76 -22.76 -7.29 28.44
CA VAL A 76 -22.74 -8.56 27.71
C VAL A 76 -24.18 -8.99 27.39
N ARG A 77 -24.57 -8.90 26.11
CA ARG A 77 -25.92 -9.25 25.64
C ARG A 77 -26.06 -10.74 25.34
N ALA A 78 -24.99 -11.37 24.89
CA ALA A 78 -24.88 -12.79 24.63
C ALA A 78 -23.44 -13.26 24.88
N VAL A 79 -23.31 -14.53 25.26
CA VAL A 79 -22.05 -15.27 25.32
C VAL A 79 -22.25 -16.49 24.44
N ILE A 80 -21.34 -16.70 23.50
CA ILE A 80 -21.39 -17.77 22.51
C ILE A 80 -20.07 -18.54 22.62
N ASP A 81 -20.13 -19.86 22.64
CA ASP A 81 -18.95 -20.71 22.70
C ASP A 81 -18.26 -20.86 21.33
N ASP A 82 -17.16 -21.61 21.29
CA ASP A 82 -16.34 -21.87 20.10
C ASP A 82 -17.08 -22.67 19.01
N ILE A 83 -18.15 -23.38 19.37
CA ILE A 83 -19.00 -24.12 18.43
C ILE A 83 -20.24 -23.33 17.99
N GLY A 84 -20.35 -22.05 18.38
CA GLY A 84 -21.41 -21.14 17.94
C GLY A 84 -22.72 -21.27 18.71
N ILE A 85 -22.73 -21.96 19.85
CA ILE A 85 -23.91 -22.15 20.69
C ILE A 85 -23.94 -21.07 21.76
N GLN A 86 -25.12 -20.47 21.95
CA GLN A 86 -25.31 -19.48 23.01
C GLN A 86 -25.33 -20.16 24.40
N VAL A 87 -24.39 -19.77 25.25
CA VAL A 87 -24.26 -20.27 26.62
C VAL A 87 -24.67 -19.20 27.64
N LYS A 88 -25.01 -19.64 28.86
CA LYS A 88 -25.37 -18.72 29.95
C LYS A 88 -24.14 -18.09 30.61
N ASN A 89 -23.06 -18.85 30.64
CA ASN A 89 -21.83 -18.56 31.33
C ASN A 89 -20.65 -19.26 30.61
N SER A 90 -19.45 -18.72 30.78
CA SER A 90 -18.21 -19.38 30.36
C SER A 90 -17.11 -19.17 31.40
N GLY A 91 -16.30 -20.21 31.59
CA GLY A 91 -15.20 -20.24 32.55
C GLY A 91 -13.84 -19.92 31.93
N PRO A 92 -12.75 -20.10 32.69
CA PRO A 92 -11.40 -19.87 32.18
C PRO A 92 -11.02 -20.89 31.09
N SER A 93 -10.09 -20.50 30.23
CA SER A 93 -9.43 -21.31 29.19
C SER A 93 -10.27 -21.66 27.95
N LEU A 94 -11.55 -21.30 27.90
CA LEU A 94 -12.39 -21.48 26.71
C LEU A 94 -12.60 -20.14 26.00
N PRO A 95 -12.25 -20.02 24.70
CA PRO A 95 -12.55 -18.82 23.95
C PRO A 95 -14.05 -18.67 23.79
N ILE A 96 -14.53 -17.44 23.87
CA ILE A 96 -15.94 -17.11 23.73
C ILE A 96 -16.14 -15.87 22.90
N GLU A 97 -17.25 -15.81 22.20
CA GLU A 97 -17.69 -14.63 21.50
C GLU A 97 -18.74 -13.88 22.35
N ILE A 98 -18.53 -12.58 22.53
CA ILE A 98 -19.46 -11.71 23.24
C ILE A 98 -20.03 -10.61 22.34
N LEU A 99 -21.23 -10.15 22.69
CA LEU A 99 -21.91 -9.05 22.03
C LEU A 99 -22.25 -7.93 23.02
N GLY A 100 -22.23 -6.68 22.55
CA GLY A 100 -22.76 -5.53 23.30
C GLY A 100 -21.73 -4.55 23.86
N LEU A 101 -20.52 -4.55 23.30
CA LEU A 101 -19.56 -3.46 23.45
C LEU A 101 -20.01 -2.22 22.65
N ASP A 102 -19.57 -1.05 23.10
CA ASP A 102 -19.84 0.25 22.49
C ASP A 102 -18.89 0.60 21.32
N GLY A 103 -17.80 -0.13 21.17
CA GLY A 103 -16.84 -0.01 20.08
C GLY A 103 -15.98 -1.26 19.96
N VAL A 104 -15.31 -1.40 18.82
CA VAL A 104 -14.44 -2.55 18.47
C VAL A 104 -13.13 -2.42 19.25
N PRO A 105 -12.87 -3.27 20.27
CA PRO A 105 -11.64 -3.17 21.05
C PRO A 105 -10.45 -3.76 20.30
N ASP A 106 -9.24 -3.27 20.55
CA ASP A 106 -8.03 -3.83 19.93
C ASP A 106 -7.72 -5.26 20.41
N ALA A 107 -7.13 -6.05 19.52
CA ALA A 107 -6.67 -7.40 19.83
C ALA A 107 -5.52 -7.35 20.86
N GLY A 108 -5.47 -8.34 21.75
CA GLY A 108 -4.47 -8.43 22.82
C GLY A 108 -4.75 -7.54 24.03
N LEU A 109 -5.76 -6.65 24.00
CA LEU A 109 -6.11 -5.84 25.16
C LEU A 109 -6.69 -6.70 26.29
N PRO A 110 -6.40 -6.35 27.55
CA PRO A 110 -7.02 -7.01 28.69
C PRO A 110 -8.49 -6.57 28.82
N PHE A 111 -9.32 -7.52 29.23
CA PHE A 111 -10.70 -7.24 29.63
C PHE A 111 -10.94 -7.53 31.11
N HIS A 112 -11.90 -6.83 31.69
CA HIS A 112 -12.32 -7.01 33.08
C HIS A 112 -13.83 -6.93 33.21
N ILE A 113 -14.42 -7.86 33.97
CA ILE A 113 -15.80 -7.74 34.44
C ILE A 113 -15.87 -6.80 35.63
N VAL A 114 -16.80 -5.85 35.57
CA VAL A 114 -17.04 -4.85 36.60
C VAL A 114 -18.46 -4.91 37.13
N LYS A 115 -18.64 -4.34 38.34
CA LYS A 115 -19.89 -4.46 39.08
C LYS A 115 -21.07 -3.75 38.41
N ASN A 116 -20.83 -2.60 37.78
CA ASN A 116 -21.87 -1.80 37.16
C ASN A 116 -21.30 -0.82 36.11
N ASP A 117 -22.19 -0.29 35.28
CA ASP A 117 -21.90 0.70 34.23
C ASP A 117 -21.22 1.98 34.75
N LYS A 118 -21.56 2.43 35.97
CA LYS A 118 -20.97 3.66 36.54
C LYS A 118 -19.47 3.50 36.75
N VAL A 119 -19.05 2.37 37.33
CA VAL A 119 -17.64 2.05 37.54
C VAL A 119 -16.92 1.92 36.20
N ALA A 120 -17.57 1.31 35.19
CA ALA A 120 -16.99 1.20 33.85
C ALA A 120 -16.66 2.57 33.25
N LYS A 121 -17.64 3.48 33.28
CA LYS A 121 -17.50 4.83 32.73
C LYS A 121 -16.45 5.67 33.45
N GLU A 122 -16.34 5.53 34.77
CA GLU A 122 -15.32 6.23 35.55
C GLU A 122 -13.90 5.76 35.18
N VAL A 123 -13.68 4.44 35.08
CA VAL A 123 -12.40 3.87 34.66
C VAL A 123 -12.04 4.31 33.24
N ILE A 124 -12.99 4.29 32.31
CA ILE A 124 -12.76 4.71 30.91
C ILE A 124 -12.44 6.20 30.84
N ARG A 125 -13.17 7.06 31.57
CA ARG A 125 -12.89 8.49 31.59
C ARG A 125 -11.45 8.76 32.02
N ASN A 126 -11.01 8.13 33.11
CA ASN A 126 -9.63 8.30 33.60
C ASN A 126 -8.59 7.82 32.56
N ARG A 127 -8.87 6.73 31.84
CA ARG A 127 -7.99 6.25 30.76
C ARG A 127 -7.93 7.23 29.59
N LEU A 128 -9.08 7.76 29.16
CA LEU A 128 -9.16 8.72 28.07
C LEU A 128 -8.47 10.05 28.41
N ASP A 129 -8.60 10.52 29.65
CA ASP A 129 -7.94 11.74 30.10
C ASP A 129 -6.41 11.55 30.11
N ALA A 130 -5.91 10.39 30.58
CA ALA A 130 -4.49 10.06 30.51
C ALA A 130 -3.95 9.99 29.07
N ILE A 131 -4.70 9.39 28.14
CA ILE A 131 -4.32 9.32 26.71
C ILE A 131 -4.24 10.73 26.12
N LYS A 132 -5.23 11.59 26.39
CA LYS A 132 -5.23 12.99 25.91
C LYS A 132 -4.04 13.78 26.45
N GLU A 133 -3.69 13.58 27.71
CA GLU A 133 -2.50 14.21 28.29
C GLU A 133 -1.23 13.75 27.56
N GLU A 134 -1.08 12.46 27.28
CA GLU A 134 0.06 11.91 26.53
C GLU A 134 0.13 12.43 25.09
N GLU A 135 -0.99 12.47 24.37
CA GLU A 135 -1.08 13.02 23.01
C GLU A 135 -0.77 14.52 22.95
N SER A 136 -1.25 15.28 23.95
CA SER A 136 -0.93 16.70 24.08
C SER A 136 0.58 16.91 24.28
N PHE A 137 1.24 16.04 25.05
CA PHE A 137 2.68 16.10 25.28
C PHE A 137 3.48 15.70 24.03
N ARG A 138 3.06 14.66 23.31
CA ARG A 138 3.66 14.23 22.04
C ARG A 138 3.52 15.30 20.96
N SER A 139 2.34 15.89 20.79
CA SER A 139 2.12 16.97 19.81
C SER A 139 2.96 18.22 20.10
N HIS A 140 3.20 18.56 21.37
CA HIS A 140 4.14 19.63 21.75
C HIS A 140 5.60 19.29 21.45
N THR A 141 5.98 18.02 21.57
CA THR A 141 7.35 17.55 21.28
C THR A 141 7.60 17.44 19.77
N VAL A 142 6.64 16.90 19.01
CA VAL A 142 6.73 16.75 17.55
C VAL A 142 6.59 18.08 16.81
N GLY A 143 5.88 19.06 17.39
CA GLY A 143 5.78 20.42 16.85
C GLY A 143 7.10 21.19 16.74
N LEU A 144 8.16 20.74 17.42
CA LEU A 144 9.51 21.32 17.31
C LEU A 144 10.39 20.64 16.25
N ASP A 145 10.09 19.39 15.87
CA ASP A 145 10.94 18.57 15.00
C ASP A 145 10.36 18.30 13.61
N PHE A 146 9.12 18.68 13.30
CA PHE A 146 8.44 18.24 12.08
C PHE A 146 7.88 19.38 11.21
N ILE A 147 8.77 20.22 10.70
CA ILE A 147 8.57 20.80 9.37
C ILE A 147 9.54 20.07 8.45
N ASN A 148 9.18 18.84 8.06
CA ASN A 148 9.87 18.15 6.98
C ASN A 148 9.55 18.91 5.67
N SER A 149 10.49 19.77 5.28
CA SER A 149 10.41 20.66 4.14
C SER A 149 10.37 19.93 2.78
N GLU A 150 10.59 18.61 2.76
CA GLU A 150 10.64 17.81 1.53
C GLU A 150 9.26 17.45 0.94
N VAL A 151 8.23 17.28 1.78
CA VAL A 151 6.84 17.05 1.30
C VAL A 151 6.27 18.31 0.65
N LEU A 152 6.59 19.48 1.22
CA LEU A 152 6.22 20.79 0.66
C LEU A 152 6.94 21.11 -0.66
N LEU A 153 8.09 20.47 -0.91
CA LEU A 153 8.85 20.61 -2.15
C LEU A 153 8.32 19.70 -3.29
N GLY A 154 7.27 18.90 -3.05
CA GLY A 154 6.61 18.08 -4.08
C GLY A 154 7.46 16.93 -4.63
N LYS A 155 8.50 16.51 -3.90
CA LYS A 155 9.43 15.46 -4.34
C LYS A 155 8.90 14.04 -4.14
N ILE A 156 7.98 13.84 -3.19
CA ILE A 156 7.42 12.53 -2.86
C ILE A 156 5.95 12.52 -3.31
N LYS A 157 5.59 11.55 -4.16
CA LYS A 157 4.19 11.38 -4.61
C LYS A 157 3.41 10.57 -3.58
N GLU A 158 2.32 11.12 -3.05
CA GLU A 158 1.46 10.43 -2.08
C GLU A 158 0.23 9.82 -2.77
N LEU A 159 -0.07 8.56 -2.48
CA LEU A 159 -1.34 7.91 -2.83
C LEU A 159 -2.22 7.88 -1.57
N PRO A 160 -3.30 8.68 -1.50
CA PRO A 160 -4.19 8.66 -0.35
C PRO A 160 -5.11 7.42 -0.40
N VAL A 161 -5.17 6.67 0.70
CA VAL A 161 -5.87 5.38 0.79
C VAL A 161 -6.79 5.37 2.00
N ILE A 162 -8.00 4.83 1.84
CA ILE A 162 -8.90 4.46 2.92
C ILE A 162 -8.91 2.93 3.02
N VAL A 163 -8.70 2.39 4.22
CA VAL A 163 -8.59 0.95 4.46
C VAL A 163 -9.74 0.46 5.32
N LYS A 164 -10.42 -0.58 4.86
CA LYS A 164 -11.44 -1.30 5.63
C LYS A 164 -11.07 -2.76 5.75
N ALA A 165 -11.28 -3.36 6.91
CA ALA A 165 -11.14 -4.79 7.10
C ALA A 165 -12.35 -5.37 7.84
N ASP A 166 -12.55 -6.67 7.74
CA ASP A 166 -13.54 -7.41 8.51
C ASP A 166 -13.24 -7.46 10.00
N THR A 167 -11.98 -7.68 10.38
CA THR A 167 -11.52 -7.77 11.77
C THR A 167 -10.43 -6.74 12.07
N GLN A 168 -10.32 -6.39 13.36
CA GLN A 168 -9.28 -5.45 13.82
C GLN A 168 -7.87 -5.98 13.56
N GLY A 169 -7.64 -7.28 13.79
CA GLY A 169 -6.31 -7.88 13.60
C GLY A 169 -5.84 -7.81 12.15
N SER A 170 -6.74 -8.04 11.20
CA SER A 170 -6.46 -7.89 9.76
C SER A 170 -6.21 -6.44 9.38
N LEU A 171 -6.94 -5.49 9.98
CA LEU A 171 -6.74 -4.06 9.75
C LEU A 171 -5.32 -3.64 10.15
N ASP A 172 -4.89 -4.01 11.35
CA ASP A 172 -3.57 -3.64 11.89
C ASP A 172 -2.44 -4.28 11.07
N ALA A 173 -2.59 -5.55 10.69
CA ALA A 173 -1.64 -6.26 9.84
C ALA A 173 -1.50 -5.57 8.47
N LEU A 174 -2.62 -5.17 7.86
CA LEU A 174 -2.61 -4.46 6.59
C LEU A 174 -1.96 -3.07 6.74
N ILE A 175 -2.31 -2.28 7.74
CA ILE A 175 -1.70 -0.97 8.00
C ILE A 175 -0.18 -1.10 8.18
N SER A 176 0.27 -2.08 8.95
CA SER A 176 1.70 -2.34 9.15
C SER A 176 2.40 -2.69 7.83
N ALA A 177 1.79 -3.56 7.02
CA ALA A 177 2.33 -3.92 5.71
C ALA A 177 2.40 -2.71 4.76
N LEU A 178 1.39 -1.83 4.76
CA LEU A 178 1.39 -0.60 3.96
C LEU A 178 2.44 0.42 4.40
N ASN A 179 2.66 0.56 5.71
CA ASN A 179 3.68 1.47 6.22
C ASN A 179 5.11 0.97 5.95
N ASN A 180 5.31 -0.34 5.83
CA ASN A 180 6.60 -0.94 5.50
C ASN A 180 6.98 -0.79 4.01
N PHE A 181 6.07 -0.33 3.14
CA PHE A 181 6.42 0.13 1.79
C PHE A 181 7.16 1.47 1.86
N GLU A 182 8.45 1.43 2.18
CA GLU A 182 9.31 2.60 2.12
C GLU A 182 9.91 2.76 0.72
N SER A 183 9.55 3.85 0.05
CA SER A 183 10.19 4.31 -1.19
C SER A 183 10.46 5.80 -1.08
N ASP A 184 11.64 6.24 -1.51
CA ASP A 184 12.04 7.65 -1.47
C ASP A 184 11.24 8.54 -2.44
N LYS A 185 10.53 7.92 -3.39
CA LYS A 185 9.83 8.63 -4.48
C LYS A 185 8.31 8.69 -4.30
N CYS A 186 7.74 7.73 -3.58
CA CYS A 186 6.30 7.63 -3.43
C CYS A 186 5.89 6.91 -2.14
N LYS A 187 4.72 7.23 -1.61
CA LYS A 187 4.24 6.65 -0.35
C LYS A 187 2.72 6.52 -0.34
N SER A 188 2.21 5.43 0.24
CA SER A 188 0.79 5.33 0.58
C SER A 188 0.50 6.11 1.86
N LYS A 189 -0.53 6.96 1.82
CA LYS A 189 -0.99 7.72 2.98
C LYS A 189 -2.36 7.24 3.41
N ILE A 190 -2.42 6.61 4.58
CA ILE A 190 -3.68 6.16 5.15
C ILE A 190 -4.44 7.38 5.67
N VAL A 191 -5.53 7.72 5.00
CA VAL A 191 -6.42 8.84 5.37
C VAL A 191 -7.39 8.41 6.46
N HIS A 192 -7.92 7.19 6.34
CA HIS A 192 -8.82 6.61 7.32
C HIS A 192 -8.70 5.09 7.29
N SER A 193 -8.78 4.48 8.48
CA SER A 193 -8.84 3.04 8.65
C SER A 193 -9.92 2.69 9.67
N ALA A 194 -10.73 1.68 9.37
CA ALA A 194 -11.77 1.22 10.28
C ALA A 194 -12.21 -0.21 9.98
N VAL A 195 -12.77 -0.86 10.99
CA VAL A 195 -13.35 -2.20 10.87
C VAL A 195 -14.80 -2.15 10.41
N GLY A 196 -15.20 -3.09 9.56
CA GLY A 196 -16.55 -3.27 9.05
C GLY A 196 -16.69 -3.02 7.54
N SER A 197 -17.93 -3.02 7.08
CA SER A 197 -18.26 -2.80 5.67
C SER A 197 -17.97 -1.38 5.21
N ILE A 198 -17.70 -1.25 3.90
CA ILE A 198 -17.56 0.04 3.23
C ILE A 198 -18.95 0.69 3.11
N ASN A 199 -19.12 1.87 3.69
CA ASN A 199 -20.37 2.62 3.79
C ASN A 199 -20.30 3.98 3.04
N GLU A 200 -21.40 4.73 3.08
CA GLU A 200 -21.52 6.03 2.37
C GLU A 200 -20.53 7.08 2.89
N SER A 201 -20.26 7.12 4.20
CA SER A 201 -19.28 8.04 4.77
C SER A 201 -17.87 7.80 4.24
N ASP A 202 -17.51 6.54 4.00
CA ASP A 202 -16.22 6.18 3.42
C ASP A 202 -16.12 6.64 1.95
N HIS A 203 -17.20 6.51 1.19
CA HIS A 203 -17.30 7.03 -0.19
C HIS A 203 -17.19 8.56 -0.24
N MET A 204 -17.94 9.27 0.60
CA MET A 204 -17.90 10.73 0.66
C MET A 204 -16.52 11.24 1.05
N LEU A 205 -15.85 10.56 2.00
CA LEU A 205 -14.48 10.89 2.37
C LEU A 205 -13.55 10.70 1.17
N ALA A 206 -13.60 9.53 0.51
CA ALA A 206 -12.78 9.23 -0.67
C ALA A 206 -12.98 10.23 -1.82
N GLU A 207 -14.22 10.64 -2.09
CA GLU A 207 -14.52 11.64 -3.11
C GLU A 207 -13.90 13.00 -2.77
N SER A 208 -13.97 13.41 -1.50
CA SER A 208 -13.43 14.70 -1.04
C SER A 208 -11.90 14.74 -1.00
N THR A 209 -11.24 13.60 -0.71
CA THR A 209 -9.79 13.50 -0.55
C THR A 209 -9.08 12.93 -1.77
N GLY A 210 -9.83 12.48 -2.78
CA GLY A 210 -9.29 11.74 -3.93
C GLY A 210 -8.70 10.38 -3.56
N SER A 211 -9.13 9.80 -2.43
CA SER A 211 -8.59 8.53 -1.95
C SER A 211 -9.16 7.34 -2.70
N ILE A 212 -8.36 6.28 -2.79
CA ILE A 212 -8.86 4.95 -3.16
C ILE A 212 -9.37 4.23 -1.91
N ILE A 213 -10.43 3.44 -2.05
CA ILE A 213 -10.96 2.61 -0.95
C ILE A 213 -10.50 1.18 -1.17
N LEU A 214 -9.83 0.61 -0.17
CA LEU A 214 -9.36 -0.78 -0.17
C LEU A 214 -10.05 -1.55 0.95
N GLY A 215 -10.72 -2.64 0.59
CA GLY A 215 -11.37 -3.55 1.53
C GLY A 215 -10.65 -4.88 1.63
N PHE A 216 -10.38 -5.36 2.84
CA PHE A 216 -9.91 -6.72 3.11
C PHE A 216 -11.03 -7.55 3.75
N SER A 217 -11.42 -8.64 3.09
CA SER A 217 -12.48 -9.57 3.51
C SER A 217 -13.81 -8.89 3.87
N THR A 218 -14.06 -7.71 3.30
CA THR A 218 -15.20 -6.86 3.66
C THR A 218 -16.09 -6.59 2.45
N ILE A 219 -17.36 -6.31 2.73
CA ILE A 219 -18.38 -6.07 1.71
C ILE A 219 -18.61 -4.57 1.49
N VAL A 220 -18.89 -4.21 0.24
CA VAL A 220 -19.39 -2.88 -0.12
C VAL A 220 -20.91 -2.85 -0.02
N GLU A 221 -21.44 -1.85 0.68
CA GLU A 221 -22.89 -1.65 0.79
C GLU A 221 -23.56 -1.38 -0.56
N ASN A 222 -24.78 -1.88 -0.73
CA ASN A 222 -25.50 -1.76 -2.00
C ASN A 222 -25.75 -0.30 -2.41
N ASP A 223 -25.96 0.60 -1.46
CA ASP A 223 -26.16 2.01 -1.76
C ASP A 223 -24.84 2.69 -2.17
N VAL A 224 -23.71 2.24 -1.62
CA VAL A 224 -22.37 2.70 -2.01
C VAL A 224 -22.00 2.25 -3.41
N LYS A 225 -22.36 1.01 -3.81
CA LYS A 225 -22.11 0.52 -5.18
C LYS A 225 -22.70 1.45 -6.25
N LYS A 226 -23.91 1.96 -6.02
CA LYS A 226 -24.58 2.92 -6.93
C LYS A 226 -23.87 4.28 -6.98
N LEU A 227 -23.24 4.69 -5.88
CA LEU A 227 -22.47 5.93 -5.81
C LEU A 227 -21.15 5.77 -6.57
N LEU A 228 -20.47 4.64 -6.42
CA LEU A 228 -19.22 4.31 -7.10
C LEU A 228 -19.39 4.22 -8.63
N GLU A 229 -20.53 3.75 -9.14
CA GLU A 229 -20.80 3.73 -10.59
C GLU A 229 -20.94 5.13 -11.20
N LYS A 230 -21.35 6.11 -10.38
CA LYS A 230 -21.57 7.50 -10.82
C LYS A 230 -20.36 8.39 -10.54
N SER A 231 -19.56 8.05 -9.53
CA SER A 231 -18.34 8.78 -9.19
C SER A 231 -17.12 8.15 -9.86
N GLY A 232 -16.01 8.89 -9.94
CA GLY A 232 -14.72 8.35 -10.37
C GLY A 232 -13.93 7.66 -9.26
N VAL A 233 -14.55 7.41 -8.10
CA VAL A 233 -13.87 6.87 -6.91
C VAL A 233 -13.60 5.39 -7.11
N ARG A 234 -12.33 4.98 -6.94
CA ARG A 234 -11.94 3.57 -7.02
C ARG A 234 -12.18 2.89 -5.68
N CYS A 235 -12.86 1.76 -5.72
CA CYS A 235 -13.10 0.89 -4.58
C CYS A 235 -12.81 -0.55 -5.00
N GLU A 236 -11.85 -1.18 -4.33
CA GLU A 236 -11.39 -2.54 -4.63
C GLU A 236 -11.41 -3.37 -3.34
N THR A 237 -11.89 -4.61 -3.42
CA THR A 237 -12.00 -5.53 -2.27
C THR A 237 -11.25 -6.81 -2.56
N TYR A 238 -10.55 -7.33 -1.56
CA TYR A 238 -9.64 -8.46 -1.67
C TYR A 238 -9.81 -9.41 -0.48
N GLU A 239 -9.43 -10.67 -0.65
CA GLU A 239 -9.37 -11.65 0.46
C GLU A 239 -7.94 -12.05 0.82
N ILE A 240 -6.96 -11.63 0.02
CA ILE A 240 -5.54 -11.94 0.23
C ILE A 240 -4.76 -10.63 0.38
N ILE A 241 -4.03 -10.48 1.49
CA ILE A 241 -3.28 -9.25 1.79
C ILE A 241 -2.25 -8.96 0.68
N TYR A 242 -1.55 -9.97 0.17
CA TYR A 242 -0.54 -9.79 -0.87
C TYR A 242 -1.10 -9.17 -2.16
N GLU A 243 -2.34 -9.50 -2.54
CA GLU A 243 -2.98 -8.90 -3.72
C GLU A 243 -3.22 -7.39 -3.53
N ILE A 244 -3.57 -6.96 -2.31
CA ILE A 244 -3.70 -5.54 -1.97
C ILE A 244 -2.35 -4.83 -2.10
N LEU A 245 -1.29 -5.46 -1.56
CA LEU A 245 0.06 -4.89 -1.57
C LEU A 245 0.59 -4.74 -3.00
N ASP A 246 0.45 -5.77 -3.82
CA ASP A 246 0.83 -5.74 -5.23
C ASP A 246 0.05 -4.66 -5.98
N ARG A 247 -1.26 -4.55 -5.69
CA ARG A 247 -2.09 -3.52 -6.30
C ARG A 247 -1.64 -2.11 -5.95
N ILE A 248 -1.36 -1.84 -4.69
CA ILE A 248 -0.87 -0.52 -4.26
C ILE A 248 0.47 -0.22 -4.89
N LYS A 249 1.35 -1.22 -5.01
CA LYS A 249 2.61 -1.08 -5.71
C LYS A 249 2.40 -0.64 -7.15
N GLU A 250 1.52 -1.30 -7.91
CA GLU A 250 1.19 -0.89 -9.28
C GLU A 250 0.65 0.54 -9.37
N LEU A 251 -0.21 0.93 -8.43
CA LEU A 251 -0.79 2.27 -8.40
C LEU A 251 0.27 3.34 -8.09
N LEU A 252 1.18 3.06 -7.16
CA LEU A 252 2.30 3.94 -6.84
C LEU A 252 3.28 4.04 -8.02
N GLU A 253 3.59 2.94 -8.70
CA GLU A 253 4.41 2.93 -9.92
C GLU A 253 3.76 3.76 -11.03
N GLY A 254 2.45 3.66 -11.20
CA GLY A 254 1.69 4.48 -12.14
C GLY A 254 1.70 5.98 -11.83
N LEU A 255 2.03 6.38 -10.59
CA LEU A 255 2.24 7.78 -10.24
C LEU A 255 3.62 8.28 -10.63
N LEU A 256 4.63 7.42 -10.78
CA LEU A 256 5.99 7.83 -11.08
C LEU A 256 6.12 8.31 -12.54
N ASP A 257 6.89 9.38 -12.73
CA ASP A 257 7.17 9.87 -14.09
C ASP A 257 8.09 8.87 -14.82
N PRO A 258 7.86 8.58 -16.12
CA PRO A 258 8.68 7.62 -16.84
C PRO A 258 10.14 8.11 -16.95
N ILE A 259 11.09 7.18 -16.86
CA ILE A 259 12.50 7.46 -17.15
C ILE A 259 12.66 7.54 -18.66
N LEU A 260 13.41 8.53 -19.12
CA LEU A 260 13.86 8.64 -20.50
C LEU A 260 15.19 7.89 -20.62
N GLU A 261 15.17 6.72 -21.26
CA GLU A 261 16.40 5.98 -21.56
C GLU A 261 16.86 6.27 -22.99
N GLU A 262 18.13 6.61 -23.14
CA GLU A 262 18.75 6.84 -24.44
C GLU A 262 18.96 5.50 -25.14
N ARG A 263 18.37 5.32 -26.32
CA ARG A 263 18.62 4.18 -27.20
C ARG A 263 19.25 4.64 -28.50
N ILE A 264 20.43 4.11 -28.80
CA ILE A 264 21.13 4.30 -30.08
C ILE A 264 20.39 3.51 -31.17
N VAL A 265 20.17 4.15 -32.31
CA VAL A 265 19.36 3.67 -33.43
C VAL A 265 20.21 3.40 -34.67
N GLY A 266 21.36 4.08 -34.79
CA GLY A 266 22.34 3.82 -35.83
C GLY A 266 23.41 4.89 -35.90
N HIS A 267 24.39 4.66 -36.77
CA HIS A 267 25.51 5.56 -36.98
C HIS A 267 25.60 5.95 -38.46
N ALA A 268 25.82 7.24 -38.73
CA ALA A 268 25.98 7.76 -40.08
C ALA A 268 27.27 8.58 -40.19
N GLU A 269 28.16 8.19 -41.09
CA GLU A 269 29.44 8.87 -41.30
C GLU A 269 29.28 10.03 -42.28
N ILE A 270 29.78 11.21 -41.93
CA ILE A 270 29.74 12.39 -42.80
C ILE A 270 30.79 12.25 -43.90
N LYS A 271 30.34 12.07 -45.14
CA LYS A 271 31.21 11.99 -46.33
C LYS A 271 31.49 13.35 -46.94
N GLU A 272 30.55 14.28 -46.86
CA GLU A 272 30.73 15.64 -47.40
C GLU A 272 29.81 16.63 -46.68
N VAL A 273 30.23 17.89 -46.56
CA VAL A 273 29.42 18.94 -45.94
C VAL A 273 29.14 20.05 -46.95
N PHE A 274 27.87 20.30 -47.22
CA PHE A 274 27.40 21.33 -48.14
C PHE A 274 26.85 22.52 -47.35
N ASN A 275 27.46 23.69 -47.53
CA ASN A 275 26.97 24.93 -46.90
C ASN A 275 25.91 25.59 -47.80
N LEU A 276 24.67 25.68 -47.34
CA LEU A 276 23.61 26.39 -48.06
C LEU A 276 23.48 27.80 -47.52
N THR A 277 23.71 28.79 -48.39
CA THR A 277 23.53 30.21 -48.03
C THR A 277 22.07 30.44 -47.61
N LYS A 278 21.87 30.79 -46.33
CA LYS A 278 20.59 31.11 -45.64
C LYS A 278 19.70 29.92 -45.20
N LYS A 279 20.13 28.65 -45.32
CA LYS A 279 19.29 27.48 -44.97
C LYS A 279 19.96 26.41 -44.09
N GLY A 280 21.14 26.69 -43.53
CA GLY A 280 21.88 25.70 -42.72
C GLY A 280 22.96 24.95 -43.52
N LYS A 281 23.55 23.93 -42.88
CA LYS A 281 24.47 22.97 -43.52
C LYS A 281 23.70 21.69 -43.86
N ILE A 282 24.09 21.02 -44.94
CA ILE A 282 23.67 19.65 -45.23
C ILE A 282 24.88 18.76 -45.12
N ALA A 283 24.83 17.79 -44.22
CA ALA A 283 25.79 16.70 -44.17
C ALA A 283 25.33 15.60 -45.14
N GLY A 284 26.13 15.33 -46.17
CA GLY A 284 26.03 14.14 -46.99
C GLY A 284 26.63 12.97 -46.21
N CYS A 285 25.78 12.06 -45.76
CA CYS A 285 26.13 10.99 -44.85
C CYS A 285 25.94 9.62 -45.48
N TYR A 286 26.71 8.64 -45.01
CA TYR A 286 26.53 7.24 -45.31
C TYR A 286 26.18 6.48 -44.03
N VAL A 287 25.02 5.82 -44.00
CA VAL A 287 24.58 5.07 -42.81
C VAL A 287 25.40 3.79 -42.70
N GLN A 288 26.28 3.72 -41.70
CA GLN A 288 27.17 2.58 -41.47
C GLN A 288 26.41 1.39 -40.89
N ASP A 289 25.61 1.63 -39.85
CA ASP A 289 24.80 0.63 -39.17
C ASP A 289 23.49 1.23 -38.64
N GLY A 290 22.53 0.35 -38.36
CA GLY A 290 21.21 0.75 -37.88
C GLY A 290 20.43 1.54 -38.94
N LYS A 291 19.75 2.61 -38.50
CA LYS A 291 18.96 3.48 -39.38
C LYS A 291 19.04 4.94 -38.96
N ALA A 292 18.98 5.85 -39.94
CA ALA A 292 18.72 7.26 -39.71
C ALA A 292 17.22 7.53 -39.80
N ILE A 293 16.61 8.10 -38.76
CA ILE A 293 15.16 8.35 -38.69
C ILE A 293 14.89 9.83 -38.40
N ARG A 294 14.00 10.44 -39.19
CA ARG A 294 13.61 11.84 -39.03
C ARG A 294 12.76 12.05 -37.78
N GLY A 295 13.09 13.07 -37.00
CA GLY A 295 12.44 13.40 -35.71
C GLY A 295 13.17 12.83 -34.49
N TYR A 296 14.28 12.11 -34.68
CA TYR A 296 15.17 11.66 -33.60
C TYR A 296 16.25 12.71 -33.34
N LYS A 297 17.15 12.45 -32.39
CA LYS A 297 18.33 13.29 -32.13
C LYS A 297 19.58 12.62 -32.67
N PHE A 298 20.61 13.39 -32.91
CA PHE A 298 21.94 12.89 -33.20
C PHE A 298 22.99 13.58 -32.34
N ARG A 299 24.08 12.88 -32.08
CA ARG A 299 25.29 13.37 -31.45
C ARG A 299 26.45 13.24 -32.44
N VAL A 300 27.23 14.30 -32.59
CA VAL A 300 28.42 14.32 -33.43
C VAL A 300 29.58 13.76 -32.64
N MET A 301 30.13 12.66 -33.14
CA MET A 301 31.26 11.94 -32.55
C MET A 301 32.50 12.15 -33.43
N ARG A 302 33.60 12.57 -32.82
CA ARG A 302 34.93 12.71 -33.45
C ARG A 302 35.95 12.08 -32.53
N ASP A 303 36.75 11.15 -33.03
CA ASP A 303 37.74 10.41 -32.22
C ASP A 303 37.12 9.74 -30.97
N ASN A 304 35.87 9.26 -31.08
CA ASN A 304 35.04 8.72 -29.99
C ASN A 304 34.65 9.69 -28.87
N GLU A 305 34.81 11.00 -29.06
CA GLU A 305 34.31 12.03 -28.15
C GLU A 305 33.09 12.75 -28.72
N ALA A 306 32.13 13.03 -27.84
CA ALA A 306 30.92 13.77 -28.13
C ALA A 306 31.20 15.27 -28.23
N ILE A 307 31.07 15.84 -29.42
CA ILE A 307 31.32 17.27 -29.64
C ILE A 307 30.05 18.10 -29.47
N SER A 308 28.96 17.67 -30.09
CA SER A 308 27.72 18.44 -30.13
C SER A 308 26.51 17.54 -30.36
N GLU A 309 25.32 18.03 -30.00
CA GLU A 309 24.05 17.34 -30.21
C GLU A 309 23.08 18.22 -30.99
N GLY A 310 22.28 17.60 -31.85
CA GLY A 310 21.29 18.29 -32.68
C GLY A 310 20.05 17.45 -32.97
N PRO A 311 18.93 18.09 -33.35
CA PRO A 311 17.75 17.38 -33.81
C PRO A 311 17.89 16.94 -35.28
N LEU A 312 17.43 15.73 -35.60
CA LEU A 312 17.38 15.19 -36.96
C LEU A 312 16.05 15.56 -37.64
N ASP A 313 15.85 16.85 -37.91
CA ASP A 313 14.57 17.36 -38.44
C ASP A 313 14.43 17.20 -39.96
N SER A 314 15.55 17.14 -40.67
CA SER A 314 15.59 17.03 -42.13
C SER A 314 16.41 15.81 -42.54
N LEU A 315 15.75 14.87 -43.22
CA LEU A 315 16.37 13.69 -43.78
C LEU A 315 15.92 13.53 -45.23
N LYS A 316 16.89 13.53 -46.14
CA LYS A 316 16.66 13.39 -47.58
C LYS A 316 17.45 12.23 -48.13
N ARG A 317 16.88 11.56 -49.13
CA ARG A 317 17.62 10.63 -49.98
C ARG A 317 17.57 11.17 -51.40
N PHE A 318 18.74 11.49 -51.95
CA PHE A 318 18.85 12.28 -53.18
C PHE A 318 18.12 13.63 -53.07
N LYS A 319 16.94 13.78 -53.69
CA LYS A 319 16.14 15.00 -53.67
C LYS A 319 14.85 14.88 -52.86
N ASP A 320 14.52 13.68 -52.40
CA ASP A 320 13.24 13.39 -51.77
C ASP A 320 13.36 13.35 -50.24
N ASP A 321 12.40 13.98 -49.57
CA ASP A 321 12.26 13.90 -48.11
C ASP A 321 11.76 12.50 -47.70
N VAL A 322 12.51 11.84 -46.83
CA VAL A 322 12.24 10.47 -46.39
C VAL A 322 12.11 10.40 -44.87
N LYS A 323 11.34 9.42 -44.38
CA LYS A 323 11.15 9.20 -42.94
C LYS A 323 12.32 8.46 -42.32
N GLU A 324 12.87 7.47 -43.02
CA GLU A 324 14.01 6.68 -42.56
C GLU A 324 14.93 6.31 -43.72
N VAL A 325 16.22 6.13 -43.41
CA VAL A 325 17.24 5.56 -44.31
C VAL A 325 17.96 4.44 -43.58
N ALA A 326 18.00 3.27 -44.20
CA ALA A 326 18.65 2.09 -43.64
C ALA A 326 20.16 2.08 -43.88
N SER A 327 20.88 1.28 -43.10
CA SER A 327 22.31 0.99 -43.29
C SER A 327 22.64 0.61 -44.73
N GLY A 328 23.79 1.07 -45.22
CA GLY A 328 24.27 0.80 -46.58
C GLY A 328 23.79 1.80 -47.64
N PHE A 329 23.03 2.83 -47.25
CA PHE A 329 22.55 3.87 -48.15
C PHE A 329 23.08 5.26 -47.77
N GLU A 330 23.23 6.11 -48.79
CA GLU A 330 23.55 7.52 -48.63
C GLU A 330 22.28 8.33 -48.32
N CYS A 331 22.45 9.34 -47.46
CA CYS A 331 21.42 10.30 -47.10
C CYS A 331 21.99 11.71 -46.93
N GLY A 332 21.13 12.72 -47.03
CA GLY A 332 21.42 14.09 -46.65
C GLY A 332 20.71 14.42 -45.35
N ILE A 333 21.47 14.80 -44.32
CA ILE A 333 20.95 15.25 -43.03
C ILE A 333 21.13 16.77 -42.94
N GLY A 334 20.04 17.48 -42.68
CA GLY A 334 20.10 18.92 -42.42
C GLY A 334 20.61 19.17 -41.00
N VAL A 335 21.60 20.04 -40.89
CA VAL A 335 22.29 20.37 -39.62
C VAL A 335 22.27 21.89 -39.46
N ASP A 336 22.02 22.35 -38.23
CA ASP A 336 22.06 23.78 -37.92
C ASP A 336 23.47 24.36 -38.14
N ASP A 337 23.54 25.61 -38.60
CA ASP A 337 24.80 26.30 -38.90
C ASP A 337 25.71 26.44 -37.67
N SER A 338 25.10 26.43 -36.47
CA SER A 338 25.75 26.53 -35.16
C SER A 338 26.56 25.28 -34.77
N LEU A 339 26.30 24.13 -35.40
CA LEU A 339 26.96 22.86 -35.07
C LEU A 339 28.29 22.71 -35.85
N ASP A 340 29.34 22.29 -35.13
CA ASP A 340 30.66 21.98 -35.72
C ASP A 340 30.66 20.54 -36.27
N ILE A 341 30.39 20.42 -37.57
CA ILE A 341 30.48 19.16 -38.31
C ILE A 341 31.62 19.21 -39.32
N LYS A 342 32.38 18.11 -39.43
CA LYS A 342 33.45 17.93 -40.39
C LYS A 342 33.29 16.61 -41.13
N GLN A 343 33.89 16.55 -42.31
CA GLN A 343 34.02 15.30 -43.05
C GLN A 343 34.81 14.28 -42.21
N GLY A 344 34.29 13.07 -42.11
CA GLY A 344 34.84 11.98 -41.29
C GLY A 344 34.23 11.87 -39.88
N ASP A 345 33.43 12.84 -39.43
CA ASP A 345 32.70 12.72 -38.16
C ASP A 345 31.59 11.65 -38.28
N ILE A 346 31.26 11.01 -37.15
CA ILE A 346 30.17 10.03 -37.04
C ILE A 346 28.98 10.69 -36.35
N LEU A 347 27.82 10.64 -36.98
CA LEU A 347 26.55 11.01 -36.37
C LEU A 347 25.94 9.77 -35.71
N GLU A 348 26.00 9.72 -34.39
CA GLU A 348 25.32 8.72 -33.57
C GLU A 348 23.87 9.16 -33.36
N ILE A 349 22.93 8.41 -33.92
CA ILE A 349 21.50 8.76 -33.94
C ILE A 349 20.83 8.02 -32.79
N PHE A 350 20.12 8.73 -31.93
CA PHE A 350 19.49 8.18 -30.74
C PHE A 350 18.08 8.73 -30.52
N THR A 351 17.29 7.96 -29.78
CA THR A 351 15.97 8.36 -29.28
C THR A 351 15.92 8.21 -27.77
N HIS A 352 14.97 8.89 -27.14
CA HIS A 352 14.63 8.64 -25.75
C HIS A 352 13.37 7.79 -25.70
N ASP A 353 13.50 6.55 -25.24
CA ASP A 353 12.34 5.70 -24.99
C ASP A 353 11.81 6.02 -23.58
N LYS A 354 10.49 6.13 -23.44
CA LYS A 354 9.84 6.31 -22.14
C LYS A 354 9.65 4.95 -21.49
N ILE A 355 10.33 4.70 -20.39
CA ILE A 355 10.22 3.47 -19.61
C ILE A 355 9.52 3.77 -18.30
N ALA A 356 8.49 2.98 -17.97
CA ALA A 356 7.79 3.09 -16.70
C ALA A 356 8.74 2.76 -15.55
N GLN A 357 8.69 3.54 -14.47
CA GLN A 357 9.46 3.26 -13.27
C GLN A 357 8.78 2.18 -12.45
N THR A 358 9.58 1.28 -11.87
CA THR A 358 9.14 0.31 -10.86
C THR A 358 9.66 0.71 -9.48
N ILE A 359 8.97 0.29 -8.42
CA ILE A 359 9.33 0.53 -7.02
C ILE A 359 10.16 -0.62 -6.46
#